data_AF-A0A1V8T479-F1
#
_entry.id   AF-A0A1V8T479-F1
#
_cell.length_a   1.000
_cell.length_b   1.000
_cell.length_c   1.000
_cell.angle_alpha   90.00
_cell.angle_beta   90.00
_cell.angle_gamma   90.00
#
_symmetry.space_group_name_H-M   'P 1'
#
loop_
_entity.id
_entity.type
_entity.pdbx_description
1 polymer ?
#
loop_
_entity_poly.entity_id
_entity_poly.type
_entity_poly.pdbx_seq_one_letter_code
_entity_poly.pdbx_strand_id
1 'polypeptide(L)'
;MPQIAEIGFHCVAMDQRGYGRTTSPEDGLPFDKVDLTQYTMTNLVRDLVCLVYKLGYTQVHCIIGHDFGGMSSAMAALMRPDIFLSTVQMSHPYKPPPPPAFGSDPVKKPVDIQAELAALNPPLKHYKYYNSTPPAASHWNNPEQGLETYLRGYFHLKSGYWAGNANTRPLTSWSGEALRNMPQYYIMPLNETFPEVICSNMAHEDVHKTEPWLTPQDLQVYVSEWSRTGFQGALNWYRAQTQSTPQSAKDLFLYAGKRIEVPVTFISGKRDWGNYQQPGAVEGYESEETVVRGCWRGKTLVEGAGHWVQQEKPEEVVEALSKFLDSL
;
A
#
# COMPACT_ATOMS: atom_id res chain seq x y z
N MET A 1 17.14 -2.01 -7.91
CA MET A 1 17.13 -3.31 -8.63
C MET A 1 18.53 -3.68 -9.13
N PRO A 2 19.23 -2.90 -10.00
CA PRO A 2 20.58 -3.26 -10.45
C PRO A 2 21.57 -3.49 -9.29
N GLN A 3 21.59 -2.60 -8.30
CA GLN A 3 22.48 -2.72 -7.14
C GLN A 3 22.23 -3.99 -6.29
N ILE A 4 20.98 -4.46 -6.20
CA ILE A 4 20.66 -5.73 -5.51
C ILE A 4 21.10 -6.93 -6.37
N ALA A 5 21.03 -6.80 -7.70
CA ALA A 5 21.54 -7.84 -8.58
C ALA A 5 23.08 -7.94 -8.55
N GLU A 6 23.77 -6.81 -8.43
CA GLU A 6 25.23 -6.74 -8.33
C GLU A 6 25.79 -7.45 -7.08
N ILE A 7 25.02 -7.53 -6.00
CA ILE A 7 25.38 -8.30 -4.79
C ILE A 7 24.98 -9.78 -4.85
N GLY A 8 24.57 -10.28 -6.03
CA GLY A 8 24.42 -11.72 -6.30
C GLY A 8 22.98 -12.24 -6.37
N PHE A 9 21.96 -11.39 -6.34
CA PHE A 9 20.57 -11.82 -6.42
C PHE A 9 19.99 -11.76 -7.84
N HIS A 10 19.20 -12.77 -8.21
CA HIS A 10 18.34 -12.67 -9.39
C HIS A 10 17.07 -11.88 -9.05
N CYS A 11 16.99 -10.63 -9.50
CA CYS A 11 15.92 -9.72 -9.13
C CYS A 11 14.78 -9.72 -10.17
N VAL A 12 13.54 -9.87 -9.72
CA VAL A 12 12.33 -9.81 -10.55
C VAL A 12 11.38 -8.75 -10.03
N ALA A 13 10.92 -7.85 -10.89
CA ALA A 13 9.84 -6.90 -10.63
C ALA A 13 8.70 -7.15 -11.61
N MET A 14 7.47 -7.10 -11.11
CA MET A 14 6.27 -7.45 -11.87
C MET A 14 5.23 -6.34 -11.78
N ASP A 15 4.40 -6.25 -12.81
CA ASP A 15 3.12 -5.54 -12.70
C ASP A 15 2.13 -6.44 -11.99
N GLN A 16 1.51 -5.95 -10.91
CA GLN A 16 0.45 -6.70 -10.23
C GLN A 16 -0.86 -6.64 -11.02
N ARG A 17 -1.82 -7.51 -10.69
CA ARG A 17 -3.15 -7.53 -11.29
C ARG A 17 -3.80 -6.14 -11.30
N GLY A 18 -4.25 -5.70 -12.48
CA GLY A 18 -4.86 -4.38 -12.67
C GLY A 18 -3.85 -3.23 -12.83
N TYR A 19 -2.57 -3.54 -13.03
CA TYR A 19 -1.51 -2.60 -13.31
C TYR A 19 -0.74 -2.98 -14.58
N GLY A 20 -0.18 -1.96 -15.23
CA GLY A 20 0.80 -2.10 -16.31
C GLY A 20 0.38 -3.14 -17.36
N ARG A 21 1.24 -4.12 -17.62
CA ARG A 21 1.06 -5.12 -18.67
C ARG A 21 0.46 -6.44 -18.19
N THR A 22 0.12 -6.54 -16.91
CA THR A 22 -0.59 -7.72 -16.38
C THR A 22 -2.06 -7.61 -16.71
N THR A 23 -2.60 -8.66 -17.34
CA THR A 23 -4.00 -8.72 -17.74
C THR A 23 -4.82 -9.59 -16.79
N SER A 24 -6.08 -9.22 -16.61
CA SER A 24 -7.08 -9.90 -15.79
C SER A 24 -8.40 -9.99 -16.58
N PRO A 25 -9.22 -11.04 -16.38
CA PRO A 25 -10.58 -11.09 -16.92
C PRO A 25 -11.46 -9.90 -16.50
N GLU A 26 -11.09 -9.22 -15.41
CA GLU A 26 -11.80 -8.05 -14.88
C GLU A 26 -11.47 -6.74 -15.60
N ASP A 27 -10.44 -6.72 -16.45
CA ASP A 27 -9.98 -5.51 -17.10
C ASP A 27 -11.01 -5.02 -18.12
N GLY A 28 -11.36 -3.72 -18.04
CA GLY A 28 -12.32 -3.08 -18.93
C GLY A 28 -13.79 -3.41 -18.64
N LEU A 29 -14.09 -4.25 -17.65
CA LEU A 29 -15.48 -4.51 -17.24
C LEU A 29 -16.10 -3.27 -16.58
N PRO A 30 -17.43 -3.06 -16.72
CA PRO A 30 -18.15 -2.05 -15.97
C PRO A 30 -17.98 -2.24 -14.46
N PHE A 31 -18.03 -1.13 -13.71
CA PHE A 31 -17.77 -1.12 -12.26
C PHE A 31 -18.55 -2.18 -11.49
N ASP A 32 -19.85 -2.35 -11.77
CA ASP A 32 -20.77 -3.30 -11.12
C ASP A 32 -20.62 -4.75 -11.59
N LYS A 33 -19.82 -5.00 -12.63
CA LYS A 33 -19.57 -6.33 -13.20
C LYS A 33 -18.23 -6.93 -12.78
N VAL A 34 -17.35 -6.14 -12.16
CA VAL A 34 -16.08 -6.64 -11.63
C VAL A 34 -16.34 -7.64 -10.50
N ASP A 35 -15.82 -8.85 -10.64
CA ASP A 35 -15.73 -9.84 -9.57
C ASP A 35 -14.62 -9.45 -8.59
N LEU A 36 -15.00 -8.81 -7.49
CA LEU A 36 -14.06 -8.40 -6.44
C LEU A 36 -13.37 -9.57 -5.75
N THR A 37 -13.85 -10.81 -5.88
CA THR A 37 -13.14 -11.96 -5.32
C THR A 37 -11.77 -12.15 -5.99
N GLN A 38 -11.61 -11.70 -7.24
CA GLN A 38 -10.34 -11.68 -7.96
C GLN A 38 -9.24 -10.81 -7.31
N TYR A 39 -9.62 -9.86 -6.45
CA TYR A 39 -8.71 -8.93 -5.77
C TYR A 39 -8.52 -9.27 -4.28
N THR A 40 -8.94 -10.47 -3.86
CA THR A 40 -8.67 -10.98 -2.50
C THR A 40 -7.20 -11.33 -2.31
N MET A 41 -6.70 -11.23 -1.07
CA MET A 41 -5.29 -11.51 -0.75
C MET A 41 -4.86 -12.93 -1.16
N THR A 42 -5.76 -13.92 -1.03
CA THR A 42 -5.52 -15.31 -1.46
C THR A 42 -5.27 -15.40 -2.97
N ASN A 43 -6.05 -14.70 -3.80
CA ASN A 43 -5.85 -14.66 -5.24
C ASN A 43 -4.60 -13.86 -5.64
N LEU A 44 -4.27 -12.79 -4.93
CA LEU A 44 -3.03 -12.03 -5.16
C LEU A 44 -1.79 -12.87 -4.81
N VAL A 45 -1.82 -13.62 -3.71
CA VAL A 45 -0.75 -14.57 -3.35
C VAL A 45 -0.67 -15.73 -4.34
N ARG A 46 -1.81 -16.20 -4.88
CA ARG A 46 -1.80 -17.20 -5.96
C ARG A 46 -1.05 -16.69 -7.19
N ASP A 47 -1.26 -15.43 -7.59
CA ASP A 47 -0.54 -14.84 -8.73
C ASP A 47 0.99 -14.87 -8.50
N LEU A 48 1.44 -14.54 -7.27
CA LEU A 48 2.85 -14.64 -6.87
C LEU A 48 3.39 -16.07 -6.97
N VAL A 49 2.66 -17.06 -6.42
CA VAL A 49 3.06 -18.48 -6.48
C VAL A 49 3.18 -18.95 -7.93
N CYS A 50 2.19 -18.63 -8.77
CA CYS A 50 2.21 -18.99 -10.18
C CYS A 50 3.38 -18.35 -10.93
N LEU A 51 3.72 -17.10 -10.62
CA LEU A 51 4.88 -16.42 -11.19
C LEU A 51 6.19 -17.14 -10.83
N VAL A 52 6.39 -17.51 -9.57
CA VAL A 52 7.60 -18.25 -9.11
C VAL A 52 7.79 -19.53 -9.92
N TYR A 53 6.73 -20.33 -10.04
CA TYR A 53 6.77 -21.57 -10.83
C TYR A 53 6.99 -21.30 -12.31
N LYS A 54 6.38 -20.25 -12.86
CA LYS A 54 6.53 -19.87 -14.28
C LYS A 54 7.96 -19.44 -14.62
N LEU A 55 8.66 -18.83 -13.67
CA LEU A 55 10.06 -18.45 -13.79
C LEU A 55 11.03 -19.64 -13.63
N GLY A 56 10.51 -20.84 -13.30
CA GLY A 56 11.32 -22.05 -13.14
C GLY A 56 11.90 -22.24 -11.73
N TYR A 57 11.41 -21.49 -10.75
CA TYR A 57 11.82 -21.60 -9.35
C TYR A 57 10.72 -22.25 -8.51
N THR A 58 11.10 -22.79 -7.35
CA THR A 58 10.17 -23.31 -6.35
C THR A 58 10.19 -22.48 -5.07
N GLN A 59 11.20 -21.63 -4.90
CA GLN A 59 11.39 -20.77 -3.74
C GLN A 59 11.92 -19.41 -4.17
N VAL A 60 11.61 -18.40 -3.36
CA VAL A 60 12.08 -17.01 -3.47
C VAL A 60 12.79 -16.68 -2.17
N HIS A 61 14.06 -16.28 -2.29
CA HIS A 61 14.89 -15.99 -1.13
C HIS A 61 14.31 -14.83 -0.29
N CYS A 62 13.82 -13.77 -0.95
CA CYS A 62 13.20 -12.62 -0.30
C CYS A 62 12.11 -12.01 -1.17
N ILE A 63 10.90 -11.82 -0.62
CA ILE A 63 9.83 -11.05 -1.26
C ILE A 63 9.72 -9.65 -0.65
N ILE A 64 9.88 -8.64 -1.49
CA ILE A 64 9.90 -7.22 -1.11
C ILE A 64 8.64 -6.55 -1.65
N GLY A 65 7.95 -5.76 -0.83
CA GLY A 65 6.71 -5.09 -1.20
C GLY A 65 6.62 -3.67 -0.67
N HIS A 66 6.11 -2.75 -1.48
CA HIS A 66 5.85 -1.34 -1.12
C HIS A 66 4.36 -1.01 -1.24
N ASP A 67 3.81 -0.24 -0.30
CA ASP A 67 2.39 0.16 -0.24
C ASP A 67 1.45 -1.07 -0.32
N PHE A 68 0.57 -1.19 -1.32
CA PHE A 68 -0.21 -2.41 -1.54
C PHE A 68 0.66 -3.66 -1.72
N GLY A 69 1.81 -3.53 -2.36
CA GLY A 69 2.79 -4.61 -2.46
C GLY A 69 3.32 -5.06 -1.09
N GLY A 70 3.39 -4.16 -0.10
CA GLY A 70 3.76 -4.51 1.28
C GLY A 70 2.72 -5.42 1.95
N MET A 71 1.44 -5.21 1.67
CA MET A 71 0.40 -6.14 2.10
C MET A 71 0.53 -7.50 1.39
N SER A 72 0.72 -7.51 0.07
CA SER A 72 0.89 -8.75 -0.70
C SER A 72 2.13 -9.53 -0.27
N SER A 73 3.27 -8.87 -0.01
CA SER A 73 4.51 -9.53 0.41
C SER A 73 4.38 -10.17 1.79
N ALA A 74 3.74 -9.47 2.73
CA ALA A 74 3.48 -9.99 4.07
C ALA A 74 2.54 -11.21 4.02
N MET A 75 1.46 -11.11 3.24
CA MET A 75 0.51 -12.21 3.08
C MET A 75 1.14 -13.41 2.36
N ALA A 76 2.03 -13.19 1.38
CA ALA A 76 2.75 -14.27 0.71
C ALA A 76 3.63 -15.05 1.68
N ALA A 77 4.39 -14.34 2.52
CA ALA A 77 5.21 -14.95 3.57
C ALA A 77 4.37 -15.66 4.66
N LEU A 78 3.22 -15.09 5.03
CA LEU A 78 2.29 -15.71 5.98
C LEU A 78 1.68 -17.01 5.43
N MET A 79 1.24 -16.98 4.18
CA MET A 79 0.48 -18.08 3.56
C MET A 79 1.39 -19.19 3.02
N ARG A 80 2.56 -18.84 2.50
CA ARG A 80 3.51 -19.75 1.84
C ARG A 80 4.95 -19.51 2.29
N PRO A 81 5.25 -19.68 3.60
CA PRO A 81 6.61 -19.57 4.12
C PRO A 81 7.56 -20.64 3.53
N ASP A 82 7.01 -21.70 2.94
CA ASP A 82 7.74 -22.73 2.20
C ASP A 82 8.25 -22.26 0.82
N ILE A 83 7.62 -21.22 0.24
CA ILE A 83 8.04 -20.59 -1.03
C ILE A 83 8.79 -19.29 -0.76
N PHE A 84 8.26 -18.41 0.10
CA PHE A 84 8.82 -17.08 0.35
C PHE A 84 9.60 -17.08 1.65
N LEU A 85 10.93 -17.20 1.54
CA LEU A 85 11.80 -17.57 2.66
C LEU A 85 12.17 -16.40 3.58
N SER A 86 11.90 -15.17 3.16
CA SER A 86 12.01 -13.95 3.95
C SER A 86 11.18 -12.84 3.30
N THR A 87 10.87 -11.78 4.04
CA THR A 87 10.05 -10.69 3.49
C THR A 87 10.42 -9.29 3.99
N VAL A 88 10.22 -8.30 3.12
CA VAL A 88 10.36 -6.88 3.45
C VAL A 88 9.04 -6.18 3.15
N GLN A 89 8.54 -5.43 4.13
CA GLN A 89 7.43 -4.51 3.95
C GLN A 89 7.93 -3.07 3.93
N MET A 90 7.49 -2.31 2.94
CA MET A 90 7.80 -0.90 2.82
C MET A 90 6.55 -0.02 2.83
N SER A 91 6.62 1.09 3.55
CA SER A 91 5.54 2.07 3.76
C SER A 91 4.33 1.55 4.56
N HIS A 92 3.68 0.48 4.09
CA HIS A 92 2.45 -0.02 4.70
C HIS A 92 2.74 -1.23 5.60
N PRO A 93 2.55 -1.12 6.93
CA PRO A 93 2.83 -2.22 7.84
C PRO A 93 1.81 -3.36 7.71
N TYR A 94 2.27 -4.58 7.97
CA TYR A 94 1.43 -5.76 8.08
C TYR A 94 0.58 -5.69 9.35
N LYS A 95 -0.66 -6.16 9.22
CA LYS A 95 -1.55 -6.41 10.35
C LYS A 95 -2.10 -7.83 10.23
N PRO A 96 -2.04 -8.64 11.29
CA PRO A 96 -2.59 -9.98 11.28
C PRO A 96 -4.07 -10.02 10.89
N PRO A 97 -4.52 -11.04 10.14
CA PRO A 97 -5.94 -11.28 9.91
C PRO A 97 -6.69 -11.37 11.24
N PRO A 98 -7.86 -10.70 11.36
CA PRO A 98 -8.65 -10.80 12.58
C PRO A 98 -9.16 -12.24 12.78
N PRO A 99 -9.15 -12.77 14.01
CA PRO A 99 -9.76 -14.06 14.27
C PRO A 99 -11.29 -14.01 14.07
N PRO A 100 -11.94 -15.15 13.80
CA PRO A 100 -13.39 -15.23 13.92
C PRO A 100 -13.83 -14.92 15.35
N ALA A 101 -15.12 -14.57 15.53
CA ALA A 101 -15.67 -14.34 16.86
C ALA A 101 -15.47 -15.56 17.77
N PHE A 102 -15.02 -15.32 19.01
CA PHE A 102 -14.77 -16.39 19.97
C PHE A 102 -16.06 -16.73 20.73
N GLY A 103 -16.55 -17.96 20.58
CA GLY A 103 -17.76 -18.41 21.27
C GLY A 103 -18.98 -17.53 21.00
N SER A 104 -19.62 -17.06 22.07
CA SER A 104 -20.78 -16.15 22.02
C SER A 104 -20.40 -14.67 22.17
N ASP A 105 -19.12 -14.31 22.04
CA ASP A 105 -18.69 -12.93 22.15
C ASP A 105 -19.43 -12.06 21.12
N PRO A 106 -19.95 -10.89 21.52
CA PRO A 106 -20.63 -10.02 20.60
C PRO A 106 -19.65 -9.58 19.51
N VAL A 107 -20.03 -9.81 18.25
CA VAL A 107 -19.29 -9.28 17.11
C VAL A 107 -19.26 -7.75 17.26
N LYS A 108 -18.07 -7.20 17.54
CA LYS A 108 -17.91 -5.75 17.60
C LYS A 108 -18.32 -5.15 16.26
N LYS A 109 -19.35 -4.31 16.26
CA LYS A 109 -19.74 -3.58 15.06
C LYS A 109 -18.55 -2.71 14.63
N PRO A 110 -18.11 -2.80 13.37
CA PRO A 110 -17.08 -1.90 12.86
C PRO A 110 -17.53 -0.45 13.04
N VAL A 111 -16.58 0.41 13.40
CA VAL A 111 -16.80 1.86 13.42
C VAL A 111 -17.10 2.31 11.98
N ASP A 112 -18.23 3.00 11.80
CA ASP A 112 -18.52 3.66 10.53
C ASP A 112 -17.73 4.97 10.43
N ILE A 113 -16.48 4.81 10.00
CA ILE A 113 -15.54 5.93 9.93
C ILE A 113 -15.95 6.98 8.90
N GLN A 114 -16.74 6.62 7.89
CA GLN A 114 -17.27 7.58 6.92
C GLN A 114 -18.31 8.47 7.57
N ALA A 115 -19.24 7.89 8.33
CA ALA A 115 -20.24 8.65 9.06
C ALA A 115 -19.61 9.60 10.09
N GLU A 116 -18.59 9.14 10.84
CA GLU A 116 -17.87 10.01 11.78
C GLU A 116 -17.18 11.18 11.08
N LEU A 117 -16.45 10.92 9.99
CA LEU A 117 -15.75 11.98 9.23
C LEU A 117 -16.71 12.97 8.57
N ALA A 118 -17.84 12.49 8.03
CA ALA A 118 -18.85 13.34 7.41
C ALA A 118 -19.57 14.25 8.43
N ALA A 119 -19.62 13.85 9.70
CA ALA A 119 -20.21 14.64 10.79
C ALA A 119 -19.27 15.73 11.34
N LEU A 120 -18.00 15.76 10.95
CA LEU A 120 -17.05 16.79 11.36
C LEU A 120 -17.37 18.15 10.73
N ASN A 121 -16.79 19.21 11.29
CA ASN A 121 -16.79 20.55 10.71
C ASN A 121 -15.34 21.02 10.48
N PRO A 122 -14.91 21.26 9.22
CA PRO A 122 -15.63 20.97 7.97
C PRO A 122 -15.85 19.45 7.77
N PRO A 123 -16.82 19.03 6.93
CA PRO A 123 -17.11 17.62 6.69
C PRO A 123 -16.03 16.96 5.83
N LEU A 124 -15.63 15.75 6.21
CA LEU A 124 -14.52 15.01 5.62
C LEU A 124 -14.95 13.61 5.14
N LYS A 125 -14.09 12.94 4.37
CA LYS A 125 -14.22 11.53 3.96
C LYS A 125 -12.86 10.85 3.84
N HIS A 126 -12.81 9.56 4.12
CA HIS A 126 -11.58 8.77 4.00
C HIS A 126 -11.33 8.31 2.55
N TYR A 127 -10.10 8.48 2.06
CA TYR A 127 -9.74 8.25 0.64
C TYR A 127 -10.00 6.83 0.15
N LYS A 128 -9.70 5.78 0.94
CA LYS A 128 -9.96 4.37 0.56
C LYS A 128 -11.40 4.13 0.13
N TYR A 129 -12.36 4.72 0.86
CA TYR A 129 -13.78 4.57 0.55
C TYR A 129 -14.16 5.37 -0.68
N TYR A 130 -13.66 6.61 -0.81
CA TYR A 130 -13.81 7.38 -2.05
C TYR A 130 -13.28 6.62 -3.27
N ASN A 131 -12.06 6.09 -3.18
CA ASN A 131 -11.41 5.28 -4.22
C ASN A 131 -12.13 3.96 -4.51
N SER A 132 -13.08 3.57 -3.66
CA SER A 132 -13.93 2.39 -3.85
C SER A 132 -15.29 2.74 -4.48
N THR A 133 -15.55 4.00 -4.84
CA THR A 133 -16.80 4.43 -5.46
C THR A 133 -16.77 4.33 -6.99
N PRO A 134 -17.93 4.18 -7.67
CA PRO A 134 -18.02 4.14 -9.13
C PRO A 134 -17.32 5.28 -9.89
N PRO A 135 -17.45 6.57 -9.49
CA PRO A 135 -16.86 7.66 -10.27
C PRO A 135 -15.34 7.81 -10.08
N ALA A 136 -14.74 7.20 -9.05
CA ALA A 136 -13.36 7.45 -8.67
C ALA A 136 -12.36 7.21 -9.81
N ALA A 137 -12.47 6.08 -10.51
CA ALA A 137 -11.57 5.78 -11.64
C ALA A 137 -11.70 6.82 -12.75
N SER A 138 -12.92 7.28 -13.06
CA SER A 138 -13.15 8.31 -14.07
C SER A 138 -12.49 9.64 -13.68
N HIS A 139 -12.56 10.03 -12.41
CA HIS A 139 -11.89 11.23 -11.91
C HIS A 139 -10.36 11.10 -12.03
N TRP A 140 -9.79 9.96 -11.62
CA TRP A 140 -8.35 9.72 -11.73
C TRP A 140 -7.86 9.65 -13.19
N ASN A 141 -8.69 9.11 -14.10
CA ASN A 141 -8.37 9.02 -15.53
C ASN A 141 -8.41 10.40 -16.21
N ASN A 142 -9.27 11.31 -15.74
CA ASN A 142 -9.55 12.59 -16.40
C ASN A 142 -9.44 13.78 -15.43
N PRO A 143 -8.29 13.99 -14.77
CA PRO A 143 -8.11 15.14 -13.89
C PRO A 143 -8.11 16.44 -14.71
N GLU A 144 -8.81 17.47 -14.27
CA GLU A 144 -8.91 18.76 -14.98
C GLU A 144 -7.56 19.41 -15.22
N GLN A 145 -6.63 19.25 -14.27
CA GLN A 145 -5.26 19.75 -14.35
C GLN A 145 -4.35 18.97 -15.34
N GLY A 146 -4.87 17.91 -15.97
CA GLY A 146 -4.10 16.98 -16.79
C GLY A 146 -3.38 15.90 -15.98
N LEU A 147 -3.23 14.71 -16.57
CA LEU A 147 -2.74 13.52 -15.86
C LEU A 147 -1.31 13.68 -15.34
N GLU A 148 -0.43 14.30 -16.12
CA GLU A 148 0.96 14.55 -15.72
C GLU A 148 1.05 15.45 -14.49
N THR A 149 0.37 16.60 -14.51
CA THR A 149 0.31 17.55 -13.38
C THR A 149 -0.30 16.88 -12.14
N TYR A 150 -1.37 16.12 -12.33
CA TYR A 150 -2.02 15.36 -11.25
C TYR A 150 -1.05 14.35 -10.62
N LEU A 151 -0.37 13.53 -11.42
CA LEU A 151 0.57 12.53 -10.91
C LEU A 151 1.79 13.18 -10.24
N ARG A 152 2.35 14.25 -10.82
CA ARG A 152 3.43 15.04 -10.20
C ARG A 152 3.02 15.53 -8.81
N GLY A 153 1.82 16.11 -8.68
CA GLY A 153 1.27 16.54 -7.40
C GLY A 153 1.03 15.38 -6.43
N TYR A 154 0.51 14.26 -6.91
CA TYR A 154 0.30 13.05 -6.12
C TYR A 154 1.60 12.50 -5.52
N PHE A 155 2.67 12.44 -6.33
CA PHE A 155 3.99 12.05 -5.86
C PHE A 155 4.55 13.06 -4.85
N HIS A 156 4.49 14.36 -5.17
CA HIS A 156 5.00 15.44 -4.31
C HIS A 156 4.37 15.43 -2.92
N LEU A 157 3.04 15.46 -2.84
CA LEU A 157 2.32 15.61 -1.57
C LEU A 157 2.54 14.41 -0.64
N LYS A 158 2.85 13.23 -1.19
CA LYS A 158 3.17 12.04 -0.38
C LYS A 158 4.65 11.88 -0.08
N SER A 159 5.52 12.71 -0.68
CA SER A 159 6.96 12.63 -0.49
C SER A 159 7.41 13.28 0.83
N GLY A 160 8.66 13.01 1.22
CA GLY A 160 9.30 13.67 2.34
C GLY A 160 9.69 15.13 2.06
N TYR A 161 9.58 15.57 0.80
CA TYR A 161 9.88 16.94 0.36
C TYR A 161 8.70 17.90 0.55
N TRP A 162 7.49 17.38 0.79
CA TRP A 162 6.35 18.22 1.17
C TRP A 162 6.36 18.51 2.67
N ALA A 163 6.31 19.79 3.04
CA ALA A 163 6.39 20.22 4.43
C ALA A 163 5.21 19.73 5.29
N GLY A 164 4.04 19.47 4.68
CA GLY A 164 2.87 18.92 5.37
C GLY A 164 3.11 17.52 5.98
N ASN A 165 4.15 16.82 5.54
CA ASN A 165 4.56 15.52 6.09
C ASN A 165 5.61 15.62 7.21
N ALA A 166 6.07 16.81 7.57
CA ALA A 166 7.12 16.97 8.59
C ALA A 166 6.68 16.49 9.99
N ASN A 167 5.38 16.57 10.30
CA ASN A 167 4.80 16.22 11.61
C ASN A 167 4.12 14.85 11.63
N THR A 168 4.58 13.93 10.78
CA THR A 168 4.09 12.56 10.74
C THR A 168 4.27 11.88 12.10
N ARG A 169 3.20 11.30 12.65
CA ARG A 169 3.17 10.69 13.98
C ARG A 169 2.07 9.64 14.10
N PRO A 170 2.17 8.70 15.06
CA PRO A 170 1.10 7.76 15.35
C PRO A 170 -0.24 8.44 15.62
N LEU A 171 -1.32 7.84 15.14
CA LEU A 171 -2.69 8.24 15.47
C LEU A 171 -3.07 7.73 16.86
N THR A 172 -3.86 8.50 17.60
CA THR A 172 -4.31 8.13 18.95
C THR A 172 -5.37 7.03 18.94
N SER A 173 -6.19 6.97 17.89
CA SER A 173 -7.27 5.98 17.73
C SER A 173 -7.74 5.90 16.28
N TRP A 174 -8.58 4.91 15.97
CA TRP A 174 -9.34 4.86 14.71
C TRP A 174 -10.70 5.55 14.91
N SER A 175 -10.70 6.88 14.85
CA SER A 175 -11.88 7.75 14.97
C SER A 175 -11.79 8.95 14.04
N GLY A 176 -12.92 9.59 13.73
CA GLY A 176 -12.96 10.78 12.88
C GLY A 176 -12.05 11.91 13.40
N GLU A 177 -12.07 12.19 14.70
CA GLU A 177 -11.25 13.24 15.34
C GLU A 177 -9.76 12.92 15.35
N ALA A 178 -9.38 11.65 15.46
CA ALA A 178 -7.97 11.28 15.32
C ALA A 178 -7.53 11.41 13.85
N LEU A 179 -8.32 10.87 12.92
CA LEU A 179 -7.99 10.81 11.50
C LEU A 179 -7.91 12.19 10.83
N ARG A 180 -8.72 13.17 11.22
CA ARG A 180 -8.68 14.53 10.63
C ARG A 180 -7.30 15.21 10.69
N ASN A 181 -6.39 14.70 11.53
CA ASN A 181 -5.01 15.20 11.64
C ASN A 181 -4.10 14.68 10.53
N MET A 182 -4.53 13.69 9.76
CA MET A 182 -3.81 13.21 8.58
C MET A 182 -3.95 14.21 7.42
N PRO A 183 -2.99 14.23 6.48
CA PRO A 183 -3.08 15.04 5.27
C PRO A 183 -4.33 14.76 4.43
N GLN A 184 -4.73 15.76 3.65
CA GLN A 184 -5.97 15.68 2.88
C GLN A 184 -5.97 14.61 1.78
N TYR A 185 -4.79 14.19 1.31
CA TYR A 185 -4.65 13.04 0.40
C TYR A 185 -4.98 11.69 1.06
N TYR A 186 -5.19 11.64 2.38
CA TYR A 186 -5.76 10.50 3.11
C TYR A 186 -7.18 10.81 3.62
N ILE A 187 -7.40 12.00 4.18
CA ILE A 187 -8.69 12.43 4.74
C ILE A 187 -9.17 13.68 4.03
N MET A 188 -9.98 13.47 3.01
CA MET A 188 -10.38 14.46 2.02
C MET A 188 -11.54 15.32 2.51
N PRO A 189 -11.68 16.56 2.03
CA PRO A 189 -12.96 17.28 2.07
C PRO A 189 -14.08 16.44 1.45
N LEU A 190 -15.26 16.42 2.08
CA LEU A 190 -16.36 15.52 1.69
C LEU A 190 -16.79 15.71 0.23
N ASN A 191 -16.80 16.95 -0.27
CA ASN A 191 -17.34 17.30 -1.58
C ASN A 191 -16.28 17.37 -2.69
N GLU A 192 -15.00 17.11 -2.39
CA GLU A 192 -13.93 17.16 -3.38
C GLU A 192 -13.58 15.77 -3.92
N THR A 193 -13.26 15.68 -5.19
CA THR A 193 -12.64 14.54 -5.83
C THR A 193 -11.16 14.45 -5.45
N PHE A 194 -10.56 13.27 -5.65
CA PHE A 194 -9.14 13.09 -5.32
C PHE A 194 -8.21 13.99 -6.16
N PRO A 195 -8.42 14.15 -7.48
CA PRO A 195 -7.68 15.15 -8.26
C PRO A 195 -7.84 16.60 -7.80
N GLU A 196 -9.04 17.02 -7.38
CA GLU A 196 -9.26 18.37 -6.84
C GLU A 196 -8.45 18.58 -5.55
N VAL A 197 -8.42 17.59 -4.65
CA VAL A 197 -7.60 17.63 -3.43
C VAL A 197 -6.12 17.77 -3.76
N ILE A 198 -5.62 17.01 -4.75
CA ILE A 198 -4.22 17.14 -5.19
C ILE A 198 -3.97 18.52 -5.79
N CYS A 199 -4.87 19.03 -6.62
CA CYS A 199 -4.75 20.35 -7.23
C CYS A 199 -4.70 21.46 -6.18
N SER A 200 -5.63 21.46 -5.22
CA SER A 200 -5.74 22.47 -4.17
C SER A 200 -4.52 22.48 -3.25
N ASN A 201 -4.02 21.30 -2.88
CA ASN A 201 -2.83 21.17 -2.03
C ASN A 201 -1.52 21.51 -2.76
N MET A 202 -1.52 21.50 -4.10
CA MET A 202 -0.36 21.90 -4.92
C MET A 202 -0.34 23.39 -5.29
N ALA A 203 -1.39 24.17 -5.00
CA ALA A 203 -1.54 25.55 -5.47
C ALA A 203 -0.38 26.49 -5.09
N HIS A 204 0.35 26.18 -4.02
CA HIS A 204 1.49 26.96 -3.52
C HIS A 204 2.77 26.11 -3.38
N GLU A 205 2.80 24.94 -4.02
CA GLU A 205 3.95 24.05 -3.98
C GLU A 205 4.81 24.19 -5.23
N ASP A 206 6.11 23.93 -5.05
CA ASP A 206 7.06 23.85 -6.15
C ASP A 206 7.11 22.41 -6.67
N VAL A 207 6.61 22.23 -7.90
CA VAL A 207 6.56 20.93 -8.60
C VAL A 207 7.95 20.34 -8.86
N HIS A 208 8.98 21.19 -8.94
CA HIS A 208 10.35 20.77 -9.25
C HIS A 208 11.05 20.09 -8.07
N LYS A 209 10.50 20.17 -6.85
CA LYS A 209 11.03 19.48 -5.65
C LYS A 209 11.11 17.96 -5.81
N THR A 210 10.34 17.39 -6.73
CA THR A 210 10.37 15.95 -7.02
C THR A 210 11.38 15.56 -8.10
N GLU A 211 11.84 16.48 -8.94
CA GLU A 211 12.70 16.18 -10.09
C GLU A 211 14.03 15.49 -9.76
N PRO A 212 14.68 15.74 -8.60
CA PRO A 212 15.90 15.03 -8.23
C PRO A 212 15.74 13.51 -8.06
N TRP A 213 14.52 13.00 -7.83
CA TRP A 213 14.24 11.58 -7.57
C TRP A 213 13.12 10.99 -8.42
N LEU A 214 12.35 11.83 -9.11
CA LEU A 214 11.33 11.46 -10.09
C LEU A 214 11.49 12.41 -11.28
N THR A 215 12.33 12.04 -12.24
CA THR A 215 12.60 12.90 -13.40
C THR A 215 11.33 13.08 -14.26
N PRO A 216 11.31 14.05 -15.20
CA PRO A 216 10.24 14.11 -16.19
C PRO A 216 10.09 12.80 -16.96
N GLN A 217 11.19 12.14 -17.33
CA GLN A 217 11.18 10.88 -18.06
C GLN A 217 10.57 9.75 -17.23
N ASP A 218 10.93 9.65 -15.95
CA ASP A 218 10.34 8.65 -15.04
C ASP A 218 8.83 8.88 -14.88
N LEU A 219 8.41 10.14 -14.70
CA LEU A 219 6.98 10.46 -14.62
C LEU A 219 6.22 10.06 -15.89
N GLN A 220 6.81 10.24 -17.07
CA GLN A 220 6.19 9.87 -18.34
C GLN A 220 5.94 8.35 -18.46
N VAL A 221 6.74 7.51 -17.82
CA VAL A 221 6.45 6.07 -17.71
C VAL A 221 5.11 5.85 -17.00
N TYR A 222 4.89 6.51 -15.86
CA TYR A 222 3.61 6.43 -15.17
C TYR A 222 2.45 7.01 -16.00
N VAL A 223 2.63 8.19 -16.59
CA VAL A 223 1.59 8.85 -17.41
C VAL A 223 1.18 7.95 -18.57
N SER A 224 2.14 7.38 -19.28
CA SER A 224 1.87 6.50 -20.43
C SER A 224 1.15 5.22 -20.02
N GLU A 225 1.58 4.56 -18.95
CA GLU A 225 0.97 3.32 -18.46
C GLU A 225 -0.46 3.55 -17.96
N TRP A 226 -0.69 4.62 -17.18
CA TRP A 226 -2.03 4.97 -16.69
C TRP A 226 -2.95 5.48 -17.78
N SER A 227 -2.44 6.20 -18.79
CA SER A 227 -3.23 6.59 -19.97
C SER A 227 -3.71 5.37 -20.75
N ARG A 228 -2.90 4.31 -20.80
CA ARG A 228 -3.22 3.08 -21.52
C ARG A 228 -4.18 2.17 -20.75
N THR A 229 -3.98 2.03 -19.44
CA THR A 229 -4.69 1.05 -18.60
C THR A 229 -5.91 1.62 -17.88
N GLY A 230 -5.87 2.92 -17.57
CA GLY A 230 -6.78 3.55 -16.61
C GLY A 230 -6.57 3.03 -15.17
N PHE A 231 -7.23 3.68 -14.20
CA PHE A 231 -7.02 3.39 -12.78
C PHE A 231 -7.97 2.33 -12.20
N GLN A 232 -9.01 1.88 -12.91
CA GLN A 232 -10.05 1.02 -12.32
C GLN A 232 -9.49 -0.30 -11.77
N GLY A 233 -8.56 -0.95 -12.49
CA GLY A 233 -7.94 -2.20 -12.05
C GLY A 233 -7.19 -2.04 -10.72
N ALA A 234 -6.40 -0.97 -10.59
CA ALA A 234 -5.72 -0.61 -9.36
C ALA A 234 -6.71 -0.23 -8.23
N LEU A 235 -7.76 0.52 -8.54
CA LEU A 235 -8.75 0.94 -7.54
C LEU A 235 -9.61 -0.23 -7.02
N ASN A 236 -9.71 -1.33 -7.77
CA ASN A 236 -10.37 -2.55 -7.30
C ASN A 236 -9.71 -3.16 -6.06
N TRP A 237 -8.43 -2.87 -5.82
CA TRP A 237 -7.74 -3.27 -4.57
C TRP A 237 -8.34 -2.57 -3.35
N TYR A 238 -8.68 -1.28 -3.44
CA TYR A 238 -9.41 -0.58 -2.38
C TYR A 238 -10.82 -1.14 -2.21
N ARG A 239 -11.52 -1.41 -3.33
CA ARG A 239 -12.87 -1.98 -3.30
C ARG A 239 -12.90 -3.31 -2.57
N ALA A 240 -11.98 -4.23 -2.86
CA ALA A 240 -11.89 -5.51 -2.18
C ALA A 240 -11.62 -5.40 -0.66
N GLN A 241 -10.96 -4.32 -0.21
CA GLN A 241 -10.72 -4.08 1.21
C GLN A 241 -11.90 -3.41 1.92
N THR A 242 -12.51 -2.39 1.31
CA THR A 242 -13.61 -1.63 1.92
C THR A 242 -14.96 -2.33 1.81
N GLN A 243 -15.16 -3.07 0.71
CA GLN A 243 -16.31 -3.93 0.49
C GLN A 243 -15.89 -5.33 0.88
N SER A 244 -15.88 -5.61 2.19
CA SER A 244 -15.69 -6.97 2.68
C SER A 244 -16.76 -7.86 2.06
N THR A 245 -16.36 -8.71 1.11
CA THR A 245 -17.25 -9.74 0.59
C THR A 245 -17.32 -10.85 1.65
N PRO A 246 -18.43 -11.59 1.75
CA PRO A 246 -18.48 -12.78 2.59
C PRO A 246 -17.34 -13.76 2.28
N GLN A 247 -16.85 -13.77 1.04
CA GLN A 247 -15.71 -14.60 0.63
C GLN A 247 -14.37 -14.07 1.15
N SER A 248 -14.10 -12.76 1.06
CA SER A 248 -12.81 -12.20 1.51
C SER A 248 -12.60 -12.39 3.01
N ALA A 249 -13.66 -12.28 3.81
CA ALA A 249 -13.61 -12.57 5.24
C ALA A 249 -13.37 -14.07 5.52
N LYS A 250 -14.11 -14.96 4.82
CA LYS A 250 -13.95 -16.42 4.97
C LYS A 250 -12.53 -16.88 4.62
N ASP A 251 -11.97 -16.36 3.55
CA ASP A 251 -10.62 -16.70 3.09
C ASP A 251 -9.57 -16.33 4.15
N LEU A 252 -9.71 -15.15 4.77
CA LEU A 252 -8.76 -14.69 5.79
C LEU A 252 -8.90 -15.42 7.13
N PHE A 253 -10.09 -15.94 7.47
CA PHE A 253 -10.28 -16.75 8.68
C PHE A 253 -9.44 -18.04 8.70
N LEU A 254 -9.04 -18.56 7.54
CA LEU A 254 -8.12 -19.71 7.45
C LEU A 254 -6.74 -19.41 8.04
N TYR A 255 -6.41 -18.11 8.18
CA TYR A 255 -5.14 -17.63 8.71
C TYR A 255 -5.30 -16.98 10.09
N ALA A 256 -6.45 -17.16 10.76
CA ALA A 256 -6.65 -16.69 12.11
C ALA A 256 -5.59 -17.28 13.06
N GLY A 257 -4.90 -16.41 13.81
CA GLY A 257 -3.82 -16.80 14.73
C GLY A 257 -2.51 -17.20 14.06
N LYS A 258 -2.42 -17.15 12.72
CA LYS A 258 -1.14 -17.32 12.00
C LYS A 258 -0.26 -16.10 12.20
N ARG A 259 1.05 -16.36 12.14
CA ARG A 259 2.12 -15.39 12.37
C ARG A 259 3.11 -15.50 11.22
N ILE A 260 3.86 -14.43 10.95
CA ILE A 260 4.97 -14.51 10.01
C ILE A 260 6.07 -15.36 10.66
N GLU A 261 6.40 -16.50 10.03
CA GLU A 261 7.36 -17.49 10.55
C GLU A 261 8.73 -17.43 9.85
N VAL A 262 8.92 -16.49 8.93
CA VAL A 262 10.16 -16.25 8.17
C VAL A 262 10.79 -14.90 8.56
N PRO A 263 12.10 -14.70 8.36
CA PRO A 263 12.74 -13.41 8.62
C PRO A 263 12.00 -12.24 7.94
N VAL A 264 11.74 -11.19 8.72
CA VAL A 264 10.97 -10.02 8.27
C VAL A 264 11.56 -8.72 8.80
N THR A 265 11.61 -7.70 7.94
CA THR A 265 11.99 -6.32 8.30
C THR A 265 11.02 -5.30 7.69
N PHE A 266 10.95 -4.12 8.30
CA PHE A 266 10.14 -3.00 7.81
C PHE A 266 11.03 -1.82 7.43
N ILE A 267 10.88 -1.28 6.21
CA ILE A 267 11.67 -0.13 5.73
C ILE A 267 10.71 0.96 5.24
N SER A 268 10.78 2.17 5.78
CA SER A 268 9.87 3.24 5.38
C SER A 268 10.49 4.62 5.50
N GLY A 269 9.91 5.62 4.85
CA GLY A 269 10.27 7.01 5.10
C GLY A 269 9.78 7.46 6.47
N LYS A 270 10.61 8.21 7.20
CA LYS A 270 10.22 8.75 8.51
C LYS A 270 9.06 9.76 8.42
N ARG A 271 8.90 10.41 7.27
CA ARG A 271 7.80 11.34 6.97
C ARG A 271 6.62 10.67 6.26
N ASP A 272 6.56 9.34 6.24
CA ASP A 272 5.45 8.62 5.63
C ASP A 272 4.29 8.39 6.60
N TRP A 273 3.13 8.98 6.29
CA TRP A 273 1.87 8.73 7.00
C TRP A 273 1.32 7.31 6.77
N GLY A 274 1.80 6.58 5.76
CA GLY A 274 1.53 5.16 5.53
C GLY A 274 1.83 4.28 6.75
N ASN A 275 2.89 4.61 7.49
CA ASN A 275 3.28 3.95 8.73
C ASN A 275 2.16 3.94 9.78
N TYR A 276 1.30 4.97 9.79
CA TYR A 276 0.36 5.25 10.87
C TYR A 276 -1.10 5.21 10.42
N GLN A 277 -1.38 4.83 9.16
CA GLN A 277 -2.75 4.60 8.68
C GLN A 277 -3.49 3.53 9.50
N GLN A 278 -2.76 2.62 10.14
CA GLN A 278 -3.33 1.63 11.05
C GLN A 278 -2.63 1.77 12.41
N PRO A 279 -3.29 2.34 13.43
CA PRO A 279 -2.68 2.54 14.74
C PRO A 279 -2.09 1.24 15.31
N GLY A 280 -0.82 1.29 15.73
CA GLY A 280 -0.12 0.17 16.36
C GLY A 280 0.43 -0.90 15.41
N ALA A 281 0.25 -0.77 14.09
CA ALA A 281 0.66 -1.82 13.14
C ALA A 281 2.19 -1.97 13.02
N VAL A 282 2.95 -0.87 13.06
CA VAL A 282 4.42 -0.93 13.02
C VAL A 282 4.97 -1.52 14.33
N GLU A 283 4.40 -1.14 15.47
CA GLU A 283 4.77 -1.69 16.78
C GLU A 283 4.36 -3.17 16.89
N GLY A 284 3.31 -3.57 16.16
CA GLY A 284 2.80 -4.94 16.15
C GLY A 284 3.81 -5.99 15.70
N TYR A 285 4.84 -5.65 14.92
CA TYR A 285 5.90 -6.58 14.53
C TYR A 285 6.75 -7.06 15.72
N GLU A 286 6.81 -6.29 16.82
CA GLU A 286 7.53 -6.68 18.04
C GLU A 286 6.74 -7.70 18.88
N SER A 287 5.47 -7.92 18.55
CA SER A 287 4.60 -8.88 19.25
C SER A 287 4.71 -10.28 18.65
N GLU A 288 4.77 -11.28 19.55
CA GLU A 288 4.66 -12.70 19.19
C GLU A 288 3.28 -13.11 18.65
N GLU A 289 2.30 -12.20 18.64
CA GLU A 289 1.02 -12.40 17.96
C GLU A 289 1.12 -12.14 16.44
N THR A 290 2.14 -11.41 15.99
CA THR A 290 2.32 -11.02 14.58
C THR A 290 3.45 -11.78 13.92
N VAL A 291 4.60 -11.90 14.61
CA VAL A 291 5.84 -12.48 14.09
C VAL A 291 6.37 -13.51 15.08
N VAL A 292 6.81 -14.66 14.59
CA VAL A 292 7.44 -15.68 15.45
C VAL A 292 8.73 -15.12 16.06
N ARG A 293 8.98 -15.45 17.33
CA ARG A 293 10.19 -15.05 18.05
C ARG A 293 11.44 -15.41 17.23
N GLY A 294 12.31 -14.43 17.03
CA GLY A 294 13.54 -14.61 16.25
C GLY A 294 13.37 -14.45 14.74
N CYS A 295 12.18 -14.09 14.23
CA CYS A 295 11.97 -13.76 12.81
C CYS A 295 11.95 -12.24 12.55
N TRP A 296 11.61 -11.41 13.53
CA TRP A 296 11.69 -9.96 13.39
C TRP A 296 13.15 -9.48 13.32
N ARG A 297 13.49 -8.68 12.31
CA ARG A 297 14.83 -8.10 12.08
C ARG A 297 14.89 -6.59 12.31
N GLY A 298 13.85 -6.01 12.89
CA GLY A 298 13.78 -4.58 13.21
C GLY A 298 13.19 -3.75 12.07
N LYS A 299 13.20 -2.43 12.27
CA LYS A 299 12.68 -1.44 11.32
C LYS A 299 13.74 -0.38 11.00
N THR A 300 13.73 0.09 9.76
CA THR A 300 14.53 1.21 9.28
C THR A 300 13.60 2.34 8.84
N LEU A 301 13.67 3.49 9.52
CA LEU A 301 12.96 4.70 9.11
C LEU A 301 13.96 5.69 8.48
N VAL A 302 13.87 5.85 7.16
CA VAL A 302 14.79 6.66 6.37
C VAL A 302 14.50 8.14 6.60
N GLU A 303 15.51 8.88 7.06
CA GLU A 303 15.40 10.31 7.31
C GLU A 303 15.13 11.10 6.03
N GLY A 304 14.24 12.09 6.12
CA GLY A 304 13.89 12.95 4.99
C GLY A 304 13.02 12.30 3.90
N ALA A 305 12.85 10.97 3.87
CA ALA A 305 11.95 10.28 2.95
C ALA A 305 10.50 10.28 3.44
N GLY A 306 9.57 10.33 2.48
CA GLY A 306 8.15 10.09 2.68
C GLY A 306 7.73 8.74 2.14
N HIS A 307 6.58 8.70 1.47
CA HIS A 307 5.90 7.49 1.05
C HIS A 307 6.67 6.68 0.00
N TRP A 308 7.41 7.34 -0.90
CA TRP A 308 8.06 6.71 -2.05
C TRP A 308 9.52 6.37 -1.73
N VAL A 309 9.77 5.81 -0.55
CA VAL A 309 11.11 5.67 0.04
C VAL A 309 12.16 5.07 -0.91
N GLN A 310 11.79 4.08 -1.72
CA GLN A 310 12.67 3.41 -2.68
C GLN A 310 13.02 4.26 -3.92
N GLN A 311 12.26 5.32 -4.19
CA GLN A 311 12.54 6.29 -5.26
C GLN A 311 13.18 7.56 -4.66
N GLU A 312 12.70 8.03 -3.51
CA GLU A 312 13.20 9.25 -2.85
C GLU A 312 14.62 9.08 -2.29
N LYS A 313 14.94 7.88 -1.78
CA LYS A 313 16.18 7.54 -1.07
C LYS A 313 16.67 6.14 -1.46
N PRO A 314 16.99 5.90 -2.74
CA PRO A 314 17.28 4.57 -3.25
C PRO A 314 18.56 3.99 -2.62
N GLU A 315 19.58 4.81 -2.37
CA GLU A 315 20.84 4.36 -1.76
C GLU A 315 20.63 3.86 -0.32
N GLU A 316 19.89 4.61 0.51
CA GLU A 316 19.58 4.22 1.88
C GLU A 316 18.70 2.98 1.94
N VAL A 317 17.76 2.83 0.99
CA VAL A 317 16.93 1.61 0.88
C VAL A 317 17.78 0.43 0.46
N VAL A 318 18.67 0.58 -0.52
CA VAL A 318 19.60 -0.50 -0.94
C VAL A 318 20.50 -0.90 0.21
N GLU A 319 21.06 0.04 0.97
CA GLU A 319 21.86 -0.27 2.15
C GLU A 319 21.07 -1.07 3.20
N ALA A 320 19.83 -0.65 3.49
CA ALA A 320 18.96 -1.35 4.44
C ALA A 320 18.57 -2.76 3.95
N LEU A 321 18.29 -2.91 2.65
CA LEU A 321 18.00 -4.21 2.03
C LEU A 321 19.23 -5.12 2.07
N SER A 322 20.41 -4.63 1.71
CA SER A 322 21.66 -5.42 1.75
C SER A 322 21.96 -5.91 3.17
N LYS A 323 21.85 -5.04 4.19
CA LYS A 323 22.01 -5.43 5.60
C LYS A 323 21.03 -6.53 6.02
N PHE A 324 19.78 -6.45 5.57
CA PHE A 324 18.79 -7.48 5.85
C PHE A 324 19.15 -8.79 5.15
N LEU A 325 19.45 -8.75 3.86
CA LEU A 325 19.80 -9.93 3.05
C LEU A 325 21.06 -10.63 3.55
N ASP A 326 22.08 -9.87 3.99
CA ASP A 326 23.30 -10.42 4.58
C ASP A 326 23.06 -11.10 5.95
N SER A 327 21.92 -10.80 6.60
CA SER A 327 21.56 -11.37 7.90
C SER A 327 20.73 -12.67 7.83
N LEU A 328 20.40 -13.13 6.62
CA LEU A 328 19.48 -14.26 6.37
C LEU A 328 20.15 -15.63 6.47
#